data_AF-A0A940L7Q1-F1
#
_entry.id   AF-A0A940L7Q1-F1
#
_cell.length_a   1.000
_cell.length_b   1.000
_cell.length_c   1.000
_cell.angle_alpha   90.00
_cell.angle_beta   90.00
_cell.angle_gamma   90.00
#
_symmetry.space_group_name_H-M   'P 1'
#
loop_
_entity.id
_entity.type
_entity.pdbx_description
1 polymer ?
#
loop_
_entity_poly.entity_id
_entity_poly.type
_entity_poly.pdbx_seq_one_letter_code
_entity_poly.pdbx_strand_id
1 'polypeptide(L)'
;MNRVQLLRAIQFIDDNIEMPKYVGAILHAVKSKEFHTKEIDEILFTYNINESFAKIDFLNVLIEYIRIVLENGALNDEALENIRFFKLLFRINPGDFYLHKKFEIEQIIKYQLAKFYDDNKVSPDEAFLKVEIQELFDLSYDQMNEYAKAEALLLLQQGVNPLALDVLLTHNEYCRLPQEEYLY
;
A
#
# COMPACT_ATOMS: atom_id res chain seq x y z
N MET A 1 -18.38 -1.59 -5.56
CA MET A 1 -18.11 -0.23 -6.07
C MET A 1 -19.29 0.35 -6.87
N ASN A 2 -19.86 1.45 -6.37
CA ASN A 2 -20.89 2.24 -7.06
C ASN A 2 -20.25 3.27 -8.02
N ARG A 3 -20.92 3.62 -9.14
CA ARG A 3 -20.44 4.64 -10.09
C ARG A 3 -20.08 5.99 -9.43
N VAL A 4 -20.85 6.45 -8.44
CA VAL A 4 -20.58 7.72 -7.76
C VAL A 4 -19.24 7.70 -7.01
N GLN A 5 -18.96 6.61 -6.30
CA GLN A 5 -17.70 6.37 -5.59
C GLN A 5 -16.52 6.35 -6.58
N LEU A 6 -16.65 5.61 -7.67
CA LEU A 6 -15.61 5.56 -8.71
C LEU A 6 -15.30 6.94 -9.27
N LEU A 7 -16.32 7.73 -9.62
CA LEU A 7 -16.13 9.08 -10.16
C LEU A 7 -15.41 10.00 -9.17
N ARG A 8 -15.69 9.88 -7.86
CA ARG A 8 -14.98 10.62 -6.82
C ARG A 8 -13.52 10.20 -6.73
N ALA A 9 -13.24 8.89 -6.76
CA ALA A 9 -11.86 8.39 -6.70
C ALA A 9 -11.03 8.86 -7.90
N ILE A 10 -11.61 8.82 -9.11
CA ILE A 10 -10.91 9.32 -10.30
C ILE A 10 -10.73 10.84 -10.23
N GLN A 11 -11.74 11.58 -9.79
CA GLN A 11 -11.62 13.04 -9.62
C GLN A 11 -10.52 13.38 -8.62
N PHE A 12 -10.45 12.64 -7.51
CA PHE A 12 -9.38 12.79 -6.53
C PHE A 12 -7.99 12.55 -7.14
N ILE A 13 -7.83 11.51 -7.96
CA ILE A 13 -6.58 11.24 -8.68
C ILE A 13 -6.24 12.39 -9.62
N ASP A 14 -7.20 12.88 -10.42
CA ASP A 14 -6.98 14.00 -11.34
C ASP A 14 -6.56 15.30 -10.63
N ASP A 15 -7.10 15.55 -9.44
CA ASP A 15 -6.85 16.80 -8.70
C ASP A 15 -5.54 16.78 -7.88
N ASN A 16 -5.05 15.59 -7.49
CA ASN A 16 -3.97 15.45 -6.51
C ASN A 16 -2.72 14.73 -7.04
N ILE A 17 -2.80 14.05 -8.19
CA ILE A 17 -1.70 13.18 -8.67
C ILE A 17 -1.29 13.63 -10.07
N GLU A 18 -0.02 14.02 -10.21
CA GLU A 18 0.56 14.27 -11.52
C GLU A 18 0.71 12.94 -12.27
N MET A 19 0.19 12.88 -13.49
CA MET A 19 0.21 11.67 -14.30
C MET A 19 0.42 11.97 -15.79
N PRO A 20 0.96 11.02 -16.56
CA PRO A 20 1.06 11.17 -18.01
C PRO A 20 -0.32 11.34 -18.66
N LYS A 21 -0.38 12.11 -19.75
CA LYS A 21 -1.62 12.44 -20.46
C LYS A 21 -2.45 11.22 -20.87
N TYR A 22 -1.80 10.11 -21.24
CA TYR A 22 -2.50 8.89 -21.64
C TYR A 22 -3.16 8.18 -20.45
N VAL A 23 -2.59 8.27 -19.25
CA VAL A 23 -3.21 7.75 -18.01
C VAL A 23 -4.46 8.56 -17.69
N GLY A 24 -4.37 9.89 -17.77
CA GLY A 24 -5.55 10.77 -17.64
C GLY A 24 -6.62 10.48 -18.70
N ALA A 25 -6.22 10.16 -19.93
CA ALA A 25 -7.17 9.77 -20.99
C ALA A 25 -7.89 8.45 -20.66
N ILE A 26 -7.19 7.46 -20.09
CA ILE A 26 -7.80 6.21 -19.59
C ILE A 26 -8.83 6.52 -18.50
N LEU A 27 -8.43 7.30 -17.50
CA LEU A 27 -9.30 7.69 -16.38
C LEU A 27 -10.54 8.48 -16.85
N HIS A 28 -10.38 9.40 -17.79
CA HIS A 28 -11.49 10.13 -18.41
C HIS A 28 -12.42 9.21 -19.20
N ALA A 29 -11.87 8.26 -19.96
CA ALA A 29 -12.66 7.27 -20.66
C ALA A 29 -13.52 6.45 -19.69
N VAL A 30 -12.97 6.04 -18.54
CA VAL A 30 -13.70 5.38 -17.45
C VAL A 30 -14.84 6.25 -16.91
N LYS A 31 -14.66 7.57 -16.79
CA LYS A 31 -15.74 8.49 -16.36
C LYS A 31 -16.91 8.53 -17.35
N SER A 32 -16.60 8.53 -18.65
CA SER A 32 -17.53 8.89 -19.72
C SER A 32 -18.54 7.81 -20.13
N LYS A 33 -18.26 6.51 -19.95
CA LYS A 33 -19.09 5.41 -20.48
C LYS A 33 -18.93 4.10 -19.68
N GLU A 34 -19.60 3.03 -20.12
CA GLU A 34 -19.19 1.67 -19.76
C GLU A 34 -17.82 1.41 -20.41
N PHE A 35 -16.79 1.24 -19.58
CA PHE A 35 -15.41 1.13 -20.00
C PHE A 35 -14.99 -0.33 -20.13
N HIS A 36 -14.30 -0.67 -21.21
CA HIS A 36 -13.79 -2.01 -21.45
C HIS A 36 -12.26 -2.03 -21.51
N THR A 37 -11.65 -3.12 -21.07
CA THR A 37 -10.19 -3.26 -21.03
C THR A 37 -9.51 -3.08 -22.39
N LYS A 38 -10.20 -3.36 -23.50
CA LYS A 38 -9.71 -3.11 -24.88
C LYS A 38 -9.46 -1.63 -25.17
N GLU A 39 -10.20 -0.75 -24.50
CA GLU A 39 -10.08 0.70 -24.70
C GLU A 39 -8.75 1.23 -24.13
N ILE A 40 -8.16 0.53 -23.16
CA ILE A 40 -6.80 0.81 -22.70
C ILE A 40 -5.81 0.59 -23.84
N ASP A 41 -5.91 -0.55 -24.55
CA ASP A 41 -5.00 -0.88 -25.63
C ASP A 41 -5.11 0.14 -26.78
N GLU A 42 -6.33 0.60 -27.08
CA GLU A 42 -6.58 1.66 -28.06
C GLU A 42 -5.94 3.00 -27.66
N ILE A 43 -6.05 3.38 -26.38
CA ILE A 43 -5.45 4.62 -25.87
C ILE A 43 -3.91 4.49 -25.89
N LEU A 44 -3.36 3.38 -25.40
CA LEU A 44 -1.92 3.13 -25.43
C LEU A 44 -1.38 3.17 -26.86
N PHE A 45 -2.08 2.55 -27.81
CA PHE A 45 -1.74 2.61 -29.23
C PHE A 45 -1.76 4.04 -29.77
N THR A 46 -2.81 4.81 -29.46
CA THR A 46 -2.96 6.21 -29.90
C THR A 46 -1.82 7.11 -29.40
N TYR A 47 -1.35 6.88 -28.17
CA TYR A 47 -0.23 7.61 -27.59
C TYR A 47 1.14 6.98 -27.88
N ASN A 48 1.19 5.89 -28.67
CA ASN A 48 2.40 5.13 -28.99
C ASN A 48 3.17 4.66 -27.74
N ILE A 49 2.44 4.20 -26.73
CA ILE A 49 2.99 3.69 -25.47
C ILE A 49 2.94 2.17 -25.46
N ASN A 50 4.07 1.54 -25.11
CA ASN A 50 4.11 0.11 -24.86
C ASN A 50 3.52 -0.22 -23.47
N GLU A 51 2.75 -1.30 -23.38
CA GLU A 51 2.10 -1.74 -22.14
C GLU A 51 3.09 -1.93 -20.97
N SER A 52 4.30 -2.43 -21.22
CA SER A 52 5.31 -2.62 -20.16
C SER A 52 5.80 -1.29 -19.58
N PHE A 53 5.91 -0.24 -20.40
CA PHE A 53 6.20 1.11 -19.90
C PHE A 53 4.99 1.71 -19.18
N ALA A 54 3.79 1.53 -19.76
CA ALA A 54 2.56 2.04 -19.17
C ALA A 54 2.32 1.52 -17.74
N LYS A 55 2.68 0.25 -17.51
CA LYS A 55 2.56 -0.42 -16.22
C LYS A 55 3.33 0.29 -15.10
N ILE A 56 4.50 0.86 -15.40
CA ILE A 56 5.29 1.61 -14.41
C ILE A 56 4.54 2.87 -13.98
N ASP A 57 3.96 3.60 -14.92
CA ASP A 57 3.20 4.82 -14.63
C ASP A 57 1.87 4.50 -13.92
N PHE A 58 1.22 3.39 -14.26
CA PHE A 58 0.04 2.92 -13.53
C PHE A 58 0.36 2.58 -12.07
N LEU A 59 1.50 1.91 -11.83
CA LEU A 59 1.97 1.66 -10.48
C LEU A 59 2.29 2.96 -9.74
N ASN A 60 2.91 3.94 -10.39
CA ASN A 60 3.19 5.26 -9.79
C ASN A 60 1.90 5.94 -9.31
N VAL A 61 0.89 6.02 -10.18
CA VAL A 61 -0.39 6.64 -9.84
C VAL A 61 -1.07 5.90 -8.68
N LEU A 62 -1.06 4.57 -8.71
CA LEU A 62 -1.71 3.78 -7.66
C LEU A 62 -0.98 3.88 -6.32
N ILE A 63 0.37 3.88 -6.32
CA ILE A 63 1.18 4.09 -5.11
C ILE A 63 0.89 5.44 -4.50
N GLU A 64 0.83 6.49 -5.33
CA GLU A 64 0.56 7.84 -4.84
C GLU A 64 -0.85 7.96 -4.27
N TYR A 65 -1.84 7.36 -4.93
CA TYR A 65 -3.20 7.28 -4.41
C TYR A 65 -3.25 6.57 -3.05
N ILE A 66 -2.59 5.41 -2.92
CA ILE A 66 -2.52 4.66 -1.65
C ILE A 66 -1.83 5.50 -0.57
N ARG A 67 -0.73 6.17 -0.89
CA ARG A 67 0.01 7.04 0.02
C ARG A 67 -0.90 8.12 0.60
N ILE A 68 -1.59 8.88 -0.25
CA ILE A 68 -2.45 9.98 0.20
C ILE A 68 -3.63 9.46 1.04
N VAL A 69 -4.21 8.32 0.67
CA VAL A 69 -5.29 7.68 1.46
C VAL A 69 -4.79 7.30 2.87
N LEU A 70 -3.60 6.70 2.97
CA LEU A 70 -3.00 6.29 4.25
C LEU A 70 -2.60 7.51 5.10
N GLU A 71 -2.04 8.55 4.50
CA GLU A 71 -1.64 9.78 5.20
C GLU A 71 -2.83 10.50 5.82
N ASN A 72 -3.97 10.53 5.13
CA ASN A 72 -5.20 11.12 5.64
C ASN A 72 -5.97 10.23 6.63
N GLY A 73 -5.46 9.03 6.94
CA GLY A 73 -6.16 8.05 7.79
C GLY A 73 -7.50 7.58 7.19
N ALA A 74 -7.62 7.63 5.86
CA ALA A 74 -8.87 7.40 5.14
C ALA A 74 -8.96 5.99 4.53
N LEU A 75 -8.11 5.04 4.96
CA LEU A 75 -8.19 3.67 4.47
C LEU A 75 -9.41 2.96 5.07
N ASN A 76 -10.52 3.05 4.34
CA ASN A 76 -11.78 2.39 4.64
C ASN A 76 -12.17 1.45 3.50
N ASP A 77 -13.29 0.73 3.67
CA ASP A 77 -13.81 -0.21 2.66
C ASP A 77 -13.97 0.44 1.27
N GLU A 78 -14.40 1.71 1.22
CA GLU A 78 -14.54 2.46 -0.04
C GLU A 78 -13.19 2.63 -0.74
N ALA A 79 -12.15 3.04 0.01
CA ALA A 79 -10.81 3.20 -0.51
C ALA A 79 -10.19 1.86 -0.94
N LEU A 80 -10.39 0.79 -0.17
CA LEU A 80 -9.94 -0.56 -0.51
C LEU A 80 -10.59 -1.05 -1.80
N GLU A 81 -11.90 -0.86 -1.97
CA GLU A 81 -12.59 -1.17 -3.22
C GLU A 81 -12.04 -0.37 -4.40
N ASN A 82 -11.75 0.92 -4.21
CA ASN A 82 -11.16 1.76 -5.25
C ASN A 82 -9.77 1.25 -5.66
N ILE A 83 -8.91 0.91 -4.69
CA ILE A 83 -7.57 0.38 -4.96
C ILE A 83 -7.67 -0.94 -5.73
N ARG A 84 -8.55 -1.86 -5.30
CA ARG A 84 -8.79 -3.14 -5.99
C ARG A 84 -9.28 -2.91 -7.43
N PHE A 85 -10.18 -1.95 -7.63
CA PHE A 85 -10.63 -1.58 -8.96
C PHE A 85 -9.48 -1.04 -9.83
N PHE A 86 -8.65 -0.13 -9.30
CA PHE A 86 -7.53 0.42 -10.06
C PHE A 86 -6.46 -0.64 -10.37
N LYS A 87 -6.18 -1.57 -9.46
CA LYS A 87 -5.31 -2.72 -9.76
C LYS A 87 -5.85 -3.50 -10.98
N LEU A 88 -7.15 -3.79 -10.99
CA LEU A 88 -7.78 -4.50 -12.12
C LEU A 88 -7.76 -3.68 -13.41
N LEU A 89 -8.15 -2.40 -13.33
CA LEU A 89 -8.16 -1.49 -14.48
C LEU A 89 -6.77 -1.41 -15.12
N PHE A 90 -5.74 -1.24 -14.31
CA PHE A 90 -4.37 -1.09 -14.77
C PHE A 90 -3.62 -2.41 -14.99
N ARG A 91 -4.32 -3.56 -14.87
CA ARG A 91 -3.74 -4.89 -15.06
C ARG A 91 -2.52 -5.14 -14.15
N ILE A 92 -2.58 -4.61 -12.94
CA ILE A 92 -1.58 -4.81 -11.90
C ILE A 92 -1.88 -6.15 -11.21
N ASN A 93 -0.94 -7.08 -11.34
CA ASN A 93 -0.99 -8.42 -10.80
C ASN A 93 -0.23 -8.50 -9.47
N PRO A 94 -0.53 -9.52 -8.63
CA PRO A 94 0.24 -9.77 -7.42
C PRO A 94 1.74 -9.87 -7.70
N GLY A 95 2.53 -9.15 -6.89
CA GLY A 95 3.99 -9.09 -7.02
C GLY A 95 4.52 -7.97 -7.92
N ASP A 96 3.68 -7.30 -8.72
CA ASP A 96 4.13 -6.19 -9.58
C ASP A 96 4.68 -5.00 -8.77
N PHE A 97 4.05 -4.70 -7.64
CA PHE A 97 4.55 -3.70 -6.68
C PHE A 97 5.95 -4.06 -6.21
N TYR A 98 6.15 -5.29 -5.76
CA TYR A 98 7.45 -5.73 -5.25
C TYR A 98 8.51 -5.78 -6.35
N LEU A 99 8.14 -6.15 -7.58
CA LEU A 99 9.09 -6.23 -8.70
C LEU A 99 9.58 -4.86 -9.16
N HIS A 100 8.68 -3.87 -9.25
CA HIS A 100 8.97 -2.58 -9.88
C HIS A 100 9.11 -1.42 -8.91
N LYS A 101 8.58 -1.56 -7.69
CA LYS A 101 8.37 -0.46 -6.75
C LYS A 101 8.68 -0.82 -5.30
N LYS A 102 9.58 -1.80 -5.11
CA LYS A 102 9.98 -2.29 -3.78
C LYS A 102 10.38 -1.16 -2.83
N PHE A 103 11.18 -0.21 -3.31
CA PHE A 103 11.68 0.87 -2.46
C PHE A 103 10.54 1.78 -2.02
N GLU A 104 9.66 2.18 -2.93
CA GLU A 104 8.53 3.06 -2.64
C GLU A 104 7.53 2.42 -1.67
N ILE A 105 7.20 1.13 -1.85
CA ILE A 105 6.33 0.42 -0.90
C ILE A 105 6.98 0.28 0.47
N GLU A 106 8.29 0.03 0.53
CA GLU A 106 9.02 -0.10 1.79
C GLU A 106 9.00 1.23 2.57
N GLN A 107 9.13 2.37 1.89
CA GLN A 107 9.02 3.68 2.54
C GLN A 107 7.61 3.92 3.12
N ILE A 108 6.56 3.56 2.38
CA ILE A 108 5.17 3.71 2.86
C ILE A 108 4.95 2.83 4.10
N ILE A 109 5.39 1.58 4.06
CA ILE A 109 5.23 0.62 5.15
C ILE A 109 5.97 1.10 6.39
N LYS A 110 7.24 1.50 6.26
CA LYS A 110 8.04 2.02 7.38
C LYS A 110 7.40 3.25 8.00
N TYR A 111 6.91 4.17 7.17
CA TYR A 111 6.23 5.36 7.66
C TYR A 111 4.96 5.02 8.47
N GLN A 112 4.15 4.05 8.03
CA GLN A 112 2.97 3.64 8.79
C GLN A 112 3.33 2.87 10.06
N LEU A 113 4.31 1.96 10.01
CA LEU A 113 4.79 1.23 11.19
C LEU A 113 5.36 2.16 12.25
N ALA A 114 6.14 3.17 11.86
CA ALA A 114 6.67 4.17 12.77
C ALA A 114 5.54 4.90 13.52
N LYS A 115 4.42 5.18 12.85
CA LYS A 115 3.24 5.76 13.49
C LYS A 115 2.56 4.79 14.47
N PHE A 116 2.44 3.51 14.11
CA PHE A 116 1.83 2.49 14.99
C PHE A 116 2.65 2.23 16.25
N TYR A 117 3.93 2.60 16.25
CA TYR A 117 4.85 2.37 17.34
C TYR A 117 5.12 3.62 18.19
N ASP A 118 4.49 4.76 17.87
CA ASP A 118 4.74 6.04 18.55
C ASP A 118 4.39 6.01 20.04
N ASP A 119 3.37 5.24 20.42
CA ASP A 119 2.95 5.03 21.82
C ASP A 119 3.47 3.71 22.44
N ASN A 120 4.40 3.05 21.76
CA ASN A 120 4.97 1.75 22.10
C ASN A 120 3.95 0.59 22.16
N LYS A 121 2.76 0.75 21.58
CA LYS A 121 1.74 -0.30 21.57
C LYS A 121 0.82 -0.22 20.36
N VAL A 122 0.78 -1.30 19.60
CA VAL A 122 -0.17 -1.46 18.51
C VAL A 122 -1.58 -1.70 19.07
N SER A 123 -2.50 -0.81 18.72
CA SER A 123 -3.93 -0.97 18.97
C SER A 123 -4.57 -1.98 18.01
N PRO A 124 -5.77 -2.51 18.33
CA PRO A 124 -6.48 -3.42 17.41
C PRO A 124 -6.73 -2.83 16.02
N ASP A 125 -7.02 -1.52 15.95
CA ASP A 125 -7.28 -0.83 14.68
C ASP A 125 -6.01 -0.70 13.84
N GLU A 126 -4.85 -0.46 14.47
CA GLU A 126 -3.56 -0.42 13.79
C GLU A 126 -3.11 -1.82 13.33
N ALA A 127 -3.36 -2.86 14.15
CA ALA A 127 -3.11 -4.24 13.74
C ALA A 127 -3.98 -4.62 12.53
N PHE A 128 -5.24 -4.20 12.50
CA PHE A 128 -6.11 -4.38 11.34
C PHE A 128 -5.58 -3.63 10.12
N LEU A 129 -5.24 -2.34 10.27
CA LEU A 129 -4.69 -1.53 9.19
C LEU A 129 -3.37 -2.11 8.64
N LYS A 130 -2.54 -2.69 9.50
CA LYS A 130 -1.31 -3.38 9.11
C LYS A 130 -1.59 -4.57 8.19
N VAL A 131 -2.62 -5.36 8.47
CA VAL A 131 -3.08 -6.47 7.61
C VAL A 131 -3.59 -5.93 6.27
N GLU A 132 -4.39 -4.86 6.27
CA GLU A 132 -4.86 -4.24 5.04
C GLU A 132 -3.69 -3.72 4.18
N ILE A 133 -2.69 -3.06 4.78
CA ILE A 133 -1.48 -2.61 4.05
C ILE A 133 -0.70 -3.80 3.47
N GLN A 134 -0.60 -4.91 4.21
CA GLN A 134 0.02 -6.14 3.72
C GLN A 134 -0.69 -6.65 2.46
N GLU A 135 -2.03 -6.72 2.48
CA GLU A 135 -2.83 -7.15 1.34
C GLU A 135 -2.75 -6.17 0.16
N LEU A 136 -2.76 -4.86 0.44
CA LEU A 136 -2.66 -3.81 -0.58
C LEU A 136 -1.40 -3.89 -1.41
N PHE A 137 -0.27 -4.28 -0.82
CA PHE A 137 1.00 -4.44 -1.53
C PHE A 137 1.34 -5.88 -1.89
N ASP A 138 0.40 -6.81 -1.69
CA ASP A 138 0.55 -8.23 -2.00
C ASP A 138 1.76 -8.87 -1.29
N LEU A 139 2.02 -8.47 -0.04
CA LEU A 139 3.14 -8.95 0.77
C LEU A 139 2.79 -10.26 1.47
N SER A 140 3.78 -11.14 1.58
CA SER A 140 3.66 -12.29 2.47
C SER A 140 3.71 -11.84 3.93
N TYR A 141 3.20 -12.71 4.82
CA TYR A 141 3.30 -12.50 6.26
C TYR A 141 4.76 -12.28 6.70
N ASP A 142 5.68 -13.11 6.20
CA ASP A 142 7.10 -13.01 6.54
C ASP A 142 7.70 -11.68 6.10
N GLN A 143 7.38 -11.21 4.90
CA GLN A 143 7.85 -9.91 4.39
C GLN A 143 7.35 -8.75 5.25
N MET A 144 6.07 -8.76 5.63
CA MET A 144 5.51 -7.73 6.50
C MET A 144 6.13 -7.77 7.90
N ASN A 145 6.34 -8.98 8.44
CA ASN A 145 6.95 -9.16 9.74
C ASN A 145 8.44 -8.74 9.76
N GLU A 146 9.18 -8.91 8.65
CA GLU A 146 10.54 -8.38 8.51
C GLU A 146 10.57 -6.84 8.62
N TYR A 147 9.65 -6.15 7.95
CA TYR A 147 9.53 -4.69 8.08
C TYR A 147 9.14 -4.28 9.51
N ALA A 148 8.17 -4.97 10.11
CA ALA A 148 7.73 -4.73 11.47
C ALA A 148 8.87 -4.89 12.49
N LYS A 149 9.66 -5.97 12.40
CA LYS A 149 10.84 -6.18 13.24
C LYS A 149 11.89 -5.09 13.06
N ALA A 150 12.16 -4.70 11.82
CA ALA A 150 13.18 -3.70 11.52
C ALA A 150 12.83 -2.36 12.15
N GLU A 151 11.56 -1.96 12.06
CA GLU A 151 11.08 -0.69 12.62
C GLU A 151 10.96 -0.75 14.16
N ALA A 152 10.50 -1.87 14.70
CA ALA A 152 10.36 -2.07 16.15
C ALA A 152 11.71 -2.29 16.88
N LEU A 153 12.82 -2.45 16.17
CA LEU A 153 14.08 -2.94 16.75
C LEU A 153 14.56 -2.13 17.96
N LEU A 154 14.48 -0.79 17.89
CA LEU A 154 14.89 0.07 19.00
C LEU A 154 14.01 -0.14 20.24
N LEU A 155 12.70 -0.24 20.06
CA LEU A 155 11.74 -0.47 21.15
C LEU A 155 11.94 -1.84 21.79
N LEU A 156 12.19 -2.86 20.96
CA LEU A 156 12.53 -4.20 21.42
C LEU A 156 13.84 -4.20 22.23
N GLN A 157 14.84 -3.41 21.82
CA GLN A 157 16.08 -3.22 22.57
C GLN A 157 15.89 -2.41 23.86
N GLN A 158 14.79 -1.66 23.99
CA GLN A 158 14.41 -0.95 25.21
C GLN A 158 13.55 -1.82 26.15
N GLY A 159 13.28 -3.07 25.78
CA GLY A 159 12.50 -4.02 26.60
C GLY A 159 11.00 -3.98 26.35
N VAL A 160 10.52 -3.25 25.33
CA VAL A 160 9.10 -3.26 24.97
C VAL A 160 8.68 -4.67 24.53
N ASN A 161 7.56 -5.15 25.07
CA ASN A 161 7.06 -6.49 24.79
C ASN A 161 6.74 -6.67 23.29
N PRO A 162 7.33 -7.65 22.59
CA PRO A 162 7.07 -7.90 21.16
C PRO A 162 5.60 -8.10 20.83
N LEU A 163 4.82 -8.72 21.73
CA LEU A 163 3.38 -8.93 21.55
C LEU A 163 2.59 -7.62 21.59
N ALA A 164 3.07 -6.61 22.33
CA ALA A 164 2.45 -5.29 22.34
C ALA A 164 2.71 -4.53 21.03
N LEU A 165 3.80 -4.87 20.32
CA LEU A 165 4.17 -4.27 19.04
C LEU A 165 3.64 -5.06 17.82
N ASP A 166 2.86 -6.12 18.05
CA ASP A 166 2.41 -7.03 17.00
C ASP A 166 3.58 -7.58 16.14
N VAL A 167 4.69 -7.95 16.80
CA VAL A 167 5.89 -8.49 16.12
C VAL A 167 6.12 -9.94 16.51
N LEU A 168 6.32 -10.81 15.51
CA LEU A 168 6.64 -12.21 15.71
C LEU A 168 8.15 -12.44 15.63
N LEU A 169 8.77 -12.79 16.74
CA LEU A 169 10.19 -13.15 16.81
C LEU A 169 10.39 -14.67 16.80
N THR A 170 11.44 -15.12 16.12
CA THR A 170 11.96 -16.48 16.31
C THR A 170 12.58 -16.58 17.71
N HIS A 171 12.72 -17.82 18.21
CA HIS A 171 13.36 -18.06 19.51
C HIS A 171 14.76 -17.42 19.61
N ASN A 172 15.56 -17.53 18.55
CA ASN A 172 16.92 -16.96 18.52
C ASN A 172 16.92 -15.42 18.57
N GLU A 173 15.95 -14.77 17.91
CA GLU A 173 15.83 -13.31 17.95
C GLU A 173 15.38 -12.84 19.34
N TYR A 174 14.40 -13.53 19.95
CA TYR A 174 13.92 -13.21 21.29
C TYR A 174 15.03 -13.31 22.35
N CYS A 175 15.85 -14.37 22.32
CA CYS A 175 16.95 -14.56 23.26
C CYS A 175 18.07 -13.51 23.14
N ARG A 176 18.11 -12.71 22.06
CA ARG A 176 19.08 -11.63 21.87
C ARG A 176 18.58 -10.29 22.40
N LEU A 177 17.29 -10.16 22.69
CA LEU A 177 16.74 -8.96 23.31
C LEU A 177 17.15 -8.88 24.78
N PRO A 178 17.31 -7.67 25.33
CA PRO A 178 17.49 -7.51 26.77
C PRO A 178 16.31 -8.15 27.47
N GLN A 179 16.58 -9.24 28.19
CA GLN A 179 15.59 -9.87 29.04
C GLN A 179 15.39 -8.91 30.22
N GLU A 180 14.15 -8.53 30.51
CA GLU A 180 13.85 -7.96 31.82
C GLU A 180 14.33 -8.97 32.87
N GLU A 181 15.38 -8.63 33.62
CA GLU A 181 15.61 -9.26 34.92
C GLU A 181 14.38 -8.90 35.76
N TYR A 182 13.35 -9.75 35.71
CA TYR A 182 12.31 -9.76 36.71
C TYR A 182 12.99 -10.09 38.05
N LEU A 183 13.51 -9.06 38.72
CA LEU A 183 13.89 -9.10 40.12
C LEU A 183 12.59 -9.16 40.93
N TYR A 184 12.16 -10.41 41.17
CA TYR A 184 11.23 -10.90 42.18
C TYR A 184 9.73 -10.63 42.01
#